data_AF-A0A5J5EMX0-F1
#
_entry.id   AF-A0A5J5EMX0-F1
#
_cell.length_a   1.000
_cell.length_b   1.000
_cell.length_c   1.000
_cell.angle_alpha   90.00
_cell.angle_beta   90.00
_cell.angle_gamma   90.00
#
_symmetry.space_group_name_H-M   'P 1'
#
loop_
_entity.id
_entity.type
_entity.pdbx_description
1 polymer ?
#
loop_
_entity_poly.entity_id
_entity_poly.type
_entity_poly.pdbx_seq_one_letter_code
_entity_poly.pdbx_strand_id
1 'polypeptide(L)'
;MKADIELALLILGHKDNSISITPEAFEYALSFGTPVIVTAAMSNHANKTQALELVMDNGNADRSVFREGFKGSQKITDEIVKKAAVNWVNGKELMEGLANRDGVEFDEAAMEPIARHFDENTMRSILRRHSNIQITKDMLVAAAGNQRSGVGVMRELLGHSSGVEVDATILKTVAINEV
;
A
#
# COMPACT_ATOMS: atom_id res chain seq x y z
N MET A 1 -8.01 11.77 -30.53
CA MET A 1 -8.32 11.49 -29.10
C MET A 1 -9.10 10.19 -28.90
N LYS A 2 -10.33 10.04 -29.41
CA LYS A 2 -11.13 8.80 -29.18
C LYS A 2 -10.51 7.55 -29.83
N ALA A 3 -10.08 7.66 -31.09
CA ALA A 3 -9.41 6.55 -31.80
C ALA A 3 -8.07 6.15 -31.15
N ASP A 4 -7.33 7.11 -30.58
CA ASP A 4 -6.04 6.85 -29.93
C ASP A 4 -6.21 6.04 -28.63
N ILE A 5 -7.29 6.29 -27.89
CA ILE A 5 -7.65 5.52 -26.68
C ILE A 5 -8.11 4.10 -27.06
N GLU A 6 -8.96 3.95 -28.09
CA GLU A 6 -9.42 2.65 -28.56
C GLU A 6 -8.26 1.75 -29.02
N LEU A 7 -7.27 2.32 -29.71
CA LEU A 7 -6.07 1.59 -30.12
C LEU A 7 -5.23 1.16 -28.90
N ALA A 8 -4.99 2.07 -27.93
CA ALA A 8 -4.26 1.73 -26.71
C ALA A 8 -4.96 0.61 -25.92
N LEU A 9 -6.28 0.65 -25.82
CA LEU A 9 -7.08 -0.39 -25.17
C LEU A 9 -7.01 -1.74 -25.88
N LEU A 10 -7.01 -1.74 -27.22
CA LEU A 10 -6.85 -2.96 -28.01
C LEU A 10 -5.49 -3.63 -27.75
N ILE A 11 -4.43 -2.84 -27.65
CA ILE A 11 -3.06 -3.34 -27.40
C ILE A 11 -2.90 -3.82 -25.96
N LEU A 12 -3.28 -2.99 -24.98
CA LEU A 12 -3.06 -3.27 -23.56
C LEU A 12 -4.03 -4.32 -22.99
N GLY A 13 -5.25 -4.39 -23.54
CA GLY A 13 -6.30 -5.31 -23.11
C GLY A 13 -6.15 -6.73 -23.67
N HIS A 14 -5.11 -7.02 -24.46
CA HIS A 14 -4.84 -8.35 -24.98
C HIS A 14 -4.50 -9.30 -23.85
N LYS A 15 -5.34 -10.32 -23.62
CA LYS A 15 -5.24 -11.23 -22.46
C LYS A 15 -4.39 -12.46 -22.71
N ASP A 16 -4.19 -12.82 -23.98
CA ASP A 16 -3.23 -13.85 -24.33
C ASP A 16 -1.86 -13.18 -24.57
N ASN A 17 -0.79 -13.83 -24.14
CA ASN A 17 0.58 -13.34 -24.25
C ASN A 17 1.10 -13.32 -25.71
N SER A 18 0.23 -13.25 -26.73
CA SER A 18 0.65 -13.16 -28.14
C SER A 18 1.27 -11.81 -28.49
N ILE A 19 1.00 -10.77 -27.70
CA ILE A 19 1.62 -9.44 -27.84
C ILE A 19 2.54 -9.20 -26.65
N SER A 20 3.83 -9.06 -26.93
CA SER A 20 4.82 -8.65 -25.93
C SER A 20 4.87 -7.12 -25.87
N ILE A 21 4.39 -6.54 -24.77
CA ILE A 21 4.53 -5.11 -24.48
C ILE A 21 5.90 -4.91 -23.82
N THR A 22 6.73 -4.02 -24.35
CA THR A 22 8.05 -3.75 -23.74
C THR A 22 7.88 -3.04 -22.39
N PRO A 23 8.82 -3.19 -21.44
CA PRO A 23 8.78 -2.48 -20.16
C PRO A 23 8.61 -0.97 -20.32
N GLU A 24 9.28 -0.36 -21.31
CA GLU A 24 9.21 1.08 -21.55
C GLU A 24 7.81 1.52 -22.03
N ALA A 25 7.21 0.75 -22.94
CA ALA A 25 5.85 1.02 -23.42
C ALA A 25 4.82 0.84 -22.29
N PHE A 26 5.05 -0.15 -21.43
CA PHE A 26 4.22 -0.42 -20.27
C PHE A 26 4.31 0.70 -19.24
N GLU A 27 5.52 1.12 -18.88
CA GLU A 27 5.78 2.22 -17.97
C GLU A 27 5.18 3.53 -18.51
N TYR A 28 5.34 3.82 -19.81
CA TYR A 28 4.72 4.99 -20.41
C TYR A 28 3.20 5.01 -20.26
N ALA A 29 2.55 3.86 -20.47
CA ALA A 29 1.10 3.71 -20.30
C ALA A 29 0.66 3.93 -18.84
N LEU A 30 1.46 3.52 -17.87
CA LEU A 30 1.16 3.69 -16.44
C LEU A 30 1.46 5.11 -15.92
N SER A 31 2.51 5.75 -16.44
CA SER A 31 2.96 7.09 -16.01
C SER A 31 2.15 8.22 -16.65
N PHE A 32 1.78 8.07 -17.92
CA PHE A 32 1.19 9.14 -18.74
C PHE A 32 -0.18 8.78 -19.32
N GLY A 33 -0.65 7.54 -19.14
CA GLY A 33 -1.94 7.10 -19.63
C GLY A 33 -3.10 7.77 -18.89
N THR A 34 -4.25 7.85 -19.55
CA THR A 34 -5.51 8.17 -18.87
C THR A 34 -5.87 7.04 -17.89
N PRO A 35 -6.72 7.27 -16.86
CA PRO A 35 -7.12 6.20 -15.93
C PRO A 35 -7.63 4.93 -16.62
N VAL A 36 -8.26 5.07 -17.79
CA VAL A 36 -8.74 3.97 -18.62
C VAL A 36 -7.58 3.15 -19.23
N ILE A 37 -6.54 3.82 -19.71
CA ILE A 37 -5.31 3.18 -20.24
C ILE A 37 -4.55 2.47 -19.11
N VAL A 38 -4.37 3.14 -17.96
CA VAL A 38 -3.72 2.56 -16.78
C VAL A 38 -4.46 1.30 -16.33
N THR A 39 -5.79 1.35 -16.25
CA THR A 39 -6.62 0.20 -15.87
C THR A 39 -6.48 -0.98 -16.84
N ALA A 40 -6.40 -0.72 -18.15
CA ALA A 40 -6.19 -1.77 -19.15
C ALA A 40 -4.81 -2.41 -18.99
N ALA A 41 -3.75 -1.61 -18.82
CA ALA A 41 -2.40 -2.10 -18.56
C ALA A 41 -2.32 -2.99 -17.30
N MET A 42 -2.97 -2.57 -16.21
CA MET A 42 -3.05 -3.34 -14.95
C MET A 42 -3.82 -4.66 -15.07
N SER A 43 -4.72 -4.77 -16.05
CA SER A 43 -5.52 -5.97 -16.28
C SER A 43 -4.76 -7.07 -17.03
N ASN A 44 -3.56 -6.78 -17.53
CA ASN A 44 -2.69 -7.76 -18.17
C ASN A 44 -2.08 -8.72 -17.14
N HIS A 45 -2.30 -10.02 -17.32
CA HIS A 45 -1.89 -11.05 -16.35
C HIS A 45 -0.37 -11.18 -16.18
N ALA A 46 0.43 -10.95 -17.23
CA ALA A 46 1.89 -11.14 -17.18
C ALA A 46 2.61 -10.06 -16.35
N ASN A 47 2.08 -8.83 -16.34
CA ASN A 47 2.80 -7.67 -15.82
C ASN A 47 2.15 -7.05 -14.57
N LYS A 48 1.10 -7.66 -14.01
CA LYS A 48 0.26 -7.04 -12.98
C LYS A 48 0.98 -6.63 -11.68
N THR A 49 1.97 -7.41 -11.19
CA THR A 49 2.79 -6.99 -10.02
C THR A 49 3.65 -5.78 -10.37
N GLN A 50 4.38 -5.83 -11.49
CA GLN A 50 5.21 -4.71 -11.94
C GLN A 50 4.37 -3.44 -12.17
N ALA A 51 3.15 -3.62 -12.67
CA ALA A 51 2.19 -2.54 -12.86
C ALA A 51 1.80 -1.88 -11.54
N LEU A 52 1.48 -2.68 -10.52
CA LEU A 52 1.20 -2.19 -9.18
C LEU A 52 2.37 -1.40 -8.61
N GLU A 53 3.59 -1.92 -8.72
CA GLU A 53 4.80 -1.28 -8.19
C GLU A 53 5.08 0.08 -8.84
N LEU A 54 4.96 0.18 -10.17
CA LEU A 54 5.18 1.43 -10.92
C LEU A 54 4.09 2.46 -10.63
N VAL A 55 2.83 2.02 -10.58
CA VAL A 55 1.71 2.91 -10.30
C VAL A 55 1.79 3.51 -8.89
N MET A 56 2.35 2.78 -7.93
CA MET A 56 2.56 3.27 -6.57
C MET A 56 3.60 4.40 -6.49
N ASP A 57 4.58 4.43 -7.40
CA ASP A 57 5.60 5.48 -7.47
C ASP A 57 5.08 6.77 -8.10
N ASN A 58 4.18 6.63 -9.07
CA ASN A 58 3.81 7.74 -9.94
C ASN A 58 2.81 8.72 -9.33
N GLY A 59 2.22 8.41 -8.17
CA GLY A 59 1.26 9.30 -7.46
C GLY A 59 -0.02 9.65 -8.23
N ASN A 60 -0.15 9.17 -9.47
CA ASN A 60 -1.12 9.63 -10.47
C ASN A 60 -2.24 8.60 -10.75
N ALA A 61 -2.32 7.54 -9.94
CA ALA A 61 -3.42 6.59 -9.99
C ALA A 61 -4.55 7.01 -9.07
N ASP A 62 -5.77 7.00 -9.59
CA ASP A 62 -6.99 7.06 -8.79
C ASP A 62 -7.28 5.68 -8.16
N ARG A 63 -8.10 5.66 -7.11
CA ARG A 63 -8.60 4.51 -6.36
C ARG A 63 -9.04 3.33 -7.23
N SER A 64 -9.61 3.61 -8.40
CA SER A 64 -10.07 2.58 -9.35
C SER A 64 -8.92 1.68 -9.83
N VAL A 65 -7.74 2.26 -10.09
CA VAL A 65 -6.55 1.54 -10.56
C VAL A 65 -6.08 0.52 -9.53
N PHE A 66 -6.03 0.93 -8.25
CA PHE A 66 -5.59 0.06 -7.17
C PHE A 66 -6.59 -1.07 -6.90
N ARG A 67 -7.89 -0.79 -6.95
CA ARG A 67 -8.92 -1.84 -6.84
C ARG A 67 -8.73 -2.92 -7.90
N GLU A 68 -8.46 -2.55 -9.15
CA GLU A 68 -8.22 -3.50 -10.24
C GLU A 68 -6.88 -4.26 -10.10
N GLY A 69 -5.83 -3.54 -9.71
CA GLY A 69 -4.51 -4.13 -9.45
C GLY A 69 -4.56 -5.19 -8.36
N PHE A 70 -5.33 -4.94 -7.30
CA PHE A 70 -5.55 -5.87 -6.20
C PHE A 70 -6.65 -6.92 -6.46
N LYS A 71 -7.21 -7.05 -7.66
CA LYS A 71 -8.11 -8.18 -7.96
C LYS A 71 -7.34 -9.47 -8.22
N GLY A 72 -7.89 -10.58 -7.71
CA GLY A 72 -7.41 -11.93 -7.94
C GLY A 72 -6.21 -12.31 -7.04
N SER A 73 -5.52 -13.38 -7.43
CA SER A 73 -4.41 -13.99 -6.70
C SER A 73 -3.05 -13.34 -6.98
N GLN A 74 -3.03 -12.04 -7.32
CA GLN A 74 -1.77 -11.35 -7.59
C GLN A 74 -0.85 -11.41 -6.38
N LYS A 75 0.41 -11.79 -6.61
CA LYS A 75 1.43 -11.74 -5.57
C LYS A 75 1.65 -10.29 -5.17
N ILE A 76 1.47 -10.01 -3.88
CA ILE A 76 1.86 -8.75 -3.25
C ILE A 76 3.29 -8.92 -2.75
N THR A 77 4.15 -7.98 -3.09
CA THR A 77 5.55 -7.93 -2.66
C THR A 77 5.67 -7.01 -1.45
N ASP A 78 6.71 -7.18 -0.65
CA ASP A 78 7.01 -6.30 0.49
C ASP A 78 7.18 -4.85 0.00
N GLU A 79 7.71 -4.66 -1.20
CA GLU A 79 7.88 -3.34 -1.82
C GLU A 79 6.54 -2.64 -2.08
N ILE A 80 5.52 -3.38 -2.54
CA ILE A 80 4.17 -2.85 -2.68
C ILE A 80 3.62 -2.36 -1.33
N VAL A 81 3.85 -3.12 -0.26
CA VAL A 81 3.36 -2.77 1.08
C VAL A 81 4.08 -1.52 1.60
N LYS A 82 5.41 -1.46 1.45
CA LYS A 82 6.24 -0.31 1.85
C LYS A 82 5.83 0.96 1.13
N LYS A 83 5.67 0.90 -0.19
CA LYS A 83 5.22 2.05 -1.00
C LYS A 83 3.82 2.51 -0.59
N ALA A 84 2.89 1.59 -0.34
CA ALA A 84 1.56 1.93 0.15
C ALA A 84 1.59 2.63 1.52
N ALA A 85 2.43 2.17 2.43
CA ALA A 85 2.59 2.73 3.77
C ALA A 85 3.17 4.16 3.79
N VAL A 86 3.88 4.57 2.74
CA VAL A 86 4.43 5.94 2.61
C VAL A 86 3.73 6.77 1.54
N ASN A 87 2.58 6.32 1.01
CA ASN A 87 1.86 7.04 -0.04
C ASN A 87 0.88 8.08 0.55
N TRP A 88 1.20 9.36 0.39
CA TRP A 88 0.41 10.47 0.96
C TRP A 88 -0.85 10.81 0.14
N VAL A 89 -0.96 10.29 -1.09
CA VAL A 89 -2.07 10.60 -1.99
C VAL A 89 -3.20 9.57 -1.82
N ASN A 90 -2.87 8.28 -1.91
CA ASN A 90 -3.82 7.17 -1.89
C ASN A 90 -3.48 6.07 -0.87
N GLY A 91 -2.58 6.35 0.08
CA GLY A 91 -2.12 5.37 1.05
C GLY A 91 -3.25 4.70 1.81
N LYS A 92 -4.31 5.46 2.18
CA LYS A 92 -5.46 4.91 2.92
C LYS A 92 -6.14 3.79 2.14
N GLU A 93 -6.54 4.05 0.91
CA GLU A 93 -7.22 3.08 0.04
C GLU A 93 -6.31 1.88 -0.28
N LEU A 94 -5.01 2.14 -0.46
CA LEU A 94 -4.00 1.10 -0.66
C LEU A 94 -3.91 0.19 0.56
N MET A 95 -3.76 0.75 1.75
CA MET A 95 -3.65 -0.01 3.00
C MET A 95 -4.94 -0.75 3.35
N GLU A 96 -6.12 -0.17 3.10
CA GLU A 96 -7.40 -0.86 3.22
C GLU A 96 -7.47 -2.08 2.28
N GLY A 97 -7.01 -1.94 1.04
CA GLY A 97 -6.94 -3.03 0.07
C GLY A 97 -5.98 -4.14 0.50
N LEU A 98 -4.79 -3.78 0.96
CA LEU A 98 -3.75 -4.71 1.40
C LEU A 98 -4.13 -5.45 2.69
N ALA A 99 -4.67 -4.74 3.69
CA ALA A 99 -5.06 -5.33 4.98
C ALA A 99 -6.11 -6.43 4.80
N ASN A 100 -7.02 -6.29 3.83
CA ASN A 100 -8.10 -7.24 3.54
C ASN A 100 -7.69 -8.43 2.65
N ARG A 101 -6.41 -8.52 2.25
CA ARG A 101 -5.89 -9.64 1.45
C ARG A 101 -5.18 -10.65 2.33
N ASP A 102 -5.29 -11.92 1.95
CA ASP A 102 -4.52 -13.00 2.56
C ASP A 102 -3.14 -13.10 1.88
N GLY A 103 -2.14 -13.58 2.63
CA GLY A 103 -0.78 -13.77 2.10
C GLY A 103 0.00 -12.47 1.82
N VAL A 104 -0.41 -11.37 2.44
CA VAL A 104 0.37 -10.12 2.47
C VAL A 104 1.22 -10.13 3.73
N GLU A 105 2.52 -9.92 3.60
CA GLU A 105 3.43 -9.79 4.74
C GLU A 105 3.58 -8.31 5.12
N PHE A 106 3.45 -8.03 6.42
CA PHE A 106 3.66 -6.70 7.00
C PHE A 106 4.88 -6.78 7.91
N ASP A 107 6.05 -6.55 7.33
CA ASP A 107 7.31 -6.51 8.09
C ASP A 107 7.41 -5.25 8.95
N GLU A 108 8.46 -5.18 9.77
CA GLU A 108 8.69 -4.02 10.63
C GLU A 108 8.85 -2.72 9.85
N ALA A 109 9.57 -2.78 8.72
CA ALA A 109 9.82 -1.63 7.86
C ALA A 109 8.54 -1.06 7.22
N ALA A 110 7.51 -1.88 6.99
CA ALA A 110 6.19 -1.43 6.62
C ALA A 110 5.36 -0.96 7.82
N MET A 111 5.44 -1.66 8.96
CA MET A 111 4.60 -1.39 10.13
C MET A 111 4.93 -0.06 10.82
N GLU A 112 6.18 0.38 10.83
CA GLU A 112 6.57 1.69 11.38
C GLU A 112 5.86 2.87 10.68
N PRO A 113 5.96 3.05 9.35
CA PRO A 113 5.22 4.12 8.66
C PRO A 113 3.71 3.94 8.77
N ILE A 114 3.20 2.70 8.82
CA ILE A 114 1.78 2.45 9.07
C ILE A 114 1.35 3.04 10.43
N ALA A 115 2.11 2.73 11.50
CA ALA A 115 1.83 3.24 12.84
C ALA A 115 1.92 4.78 12.90
N ARG A 116 2.85 5.37 12.14
CA ARG A 116 3.08 6.82 12.10
C ARG A 116 1.97 7.60 11.39
N HIS A 117 1.39 7.04 10.33
CA HIS A 117 0.56 7.81 9.39
C HIS A 117 -0.90 7.38 9.31
N PHE A 118 -1.24 6.16 9.72
CA PHE A 118 -2.59 5.61 9.55
C PHE A 118 -3.38 5.62 10.85
N ASP A 119 -4.69 5.39 10.73
CA ASP A 119 -5.60 5.34 11.86
C ASP A 119 -5.63 3.96 12.53
N GLU A 120 -6.29 3.91 13.68
CA GLU A 120 -6.46 2.70 14.47
C GLU A 120 -7.27 1.62 13.76
N ASN A 121 -8.15 1.97 12.81
CA ASN A 121 -8.95 0.99 12.08
C ASN A 121 -8.08 0.25 11.06
N THR A 122 -7.18 0.95 10.39
CA THR A 122 -6.17 0.36 9.51
C THR A 122 -5.26 -0.57 10.31
N MET A 123 -4.71 -0.07 11.43
CA MET A 123 -3.85 -0.86 12.33
C MET A 123 -4.56 -2.13 12.82
N ARG A 124 -5.79 -2.00 13.33
CA ARG A 124 -6.61 -3.13 13.81
C ARG A 124 -6.88 -4.16 12.71
N SER A 125 -7.19 -3.71 11.49
CA SER A 125 -7.48 -4.61 10.37
C SER A 125 -6.27 -5.47 10.01
N ILE A 126 -5.08 -4.87 10.05
CA ILE A 126 -3.82 -5.56 9.79
C ILE A 126 -3.53 -6.58 10.91
N LEU A 127 -3.49 -6.14 12.17
CA LEU A 127 -3.11 -6.99 13.31
C LEU A 127 -4.05 -8.19 13.52
N ARG A 128 -5.34 -8.05 13.21
CA ARG A 128 -6.32 -9.16 13.35
C ARG A 128 -6.19 -10.24 12.29
N ARG A 129 -5.73 -9.89 11.09
CA ARG A 129 -5.66 -10.80 9.94
C ARG A 129 -4.26 -11.38 9.74
N HIS A 130 -3.24 -10.65 10.19
CA HIS A 130 -1.83 -10.95 9.96
C HIS A 130 -1.13 -11.19 11.30
N SER A 131 -1.31 -12.40 11.85
CA SER A 131 -0.91 -12.76 13.22
C SER A 131 0.59 -12.93 13.45
N ASN A 132 1.41 -12.85 12.39
CA ASN A 132 2.86 -13.02 12.44
C ASN A 132 3.63 -11.70 12.69
N ILE A 133 2.93 -10.60 12.97
CA ILE A 133 3.54 -9.30 13.22
C ILE A 133 4.06 -9.25 14.65
N GLN A 134 5.38 -9.11 14.79
CA GLN A 134 6.01 -8.85 16.09
C GLN A 134 6.00 -7.34 16.36
N ILE A 135 5.37 -6.92 17.46
CA ILE A 135 5.32 -5.51 17.85
C ILE A 135 6.68 -5.10 18.42
N THR A 136 7.30 -4.10 17.81
CA THR A 136 8.61 -3.58 18.23
C THR A 136 8.50 -2.21 18.87
N LYS A 137 9.56 -1.79 19.54
CA LYS A 137 9.67 -0.46 20.15
C LYS A 137 9.52 0.65 19.11
N ASP A 138 10.08 0.48 17.92
CA ASP A 138 10.06 1.52 16.88
C ASP A 138 8.63 1.76 16.36
N MET A 139 7.81 0.70 16.27
CA MET A 139 6.37 0.85 16.01
C MET A 139 5.65 1.67 17.10
N LEU A 140 6.00 1.48 18.37
CA LEU A 140 5.42 2.25 19.48
C LEU A 140 5.87 3.72 19.45
N VAL A 141 7.14 3.97 19.14
CA VAL A 141 7.67 5.34 18.95
C VAL A 141 6.97 6.02 17.77
N ALA A 142 6.76 5.31 16.67
CA ALA A 142 6.02 5.80 15.52
C ALA A 142 4.56 6.13 15.86
N ALA A 143 3.87 5.24 16.59
CA ALA A 143 2.50 5.47 17.06
C ALA A 143 2.40 6.66 18.02
N ALA A 144 3.37 6.82 18.94
CA ALA A 144 3.46 8.00 19.79
C ALA A 144 3.65 9.29 18.97
N GLY A 145 4.34 9.19 17.82
CA GLY A 145 4.53 10.24 16.83
C GLY A 145 3.31 10.59 15.97
N ASN A 146 2.24 9.78 16.01
CA ASN A 146 1.06 9.95 15.18
C ASN A 146 0.09 10.96 15.81
N GLN A 147 0.14 12.20 15.30
CA GLN A 147 -0.61 13.34 15.85
C GLN A 147 -2.14 13.21 15.71
N ARG A 148 -2.64 12.39 14.77
CA ARG A 148 -4.07 12.29 14.48
C ARG A 148 -4.74 11.14 15.21
N SER A 149 -4.08 9.99 15.28
CA SER A 149 -4.64 8.72 15.78
C SER A 149 -3.74 7.98 16.75
N GLY A 150 -2.64 8.59 17.23
CA GLY A 150 -1.60 7.91 18.01
C GLY A 150 -2.12 7.16 19.24
N VAL A 151 -3.08 7.70 19.98
CA VAL A 151 -3.70 7.00 21.13
C VAL A 151 -4.41 5.72 20.69
N GLY A 152 -5.16 5.77 19.58
CA GLY A 152 -5.88 4.62 19.05
C GLY A 152 -4.92 3.56 18.51
N VAL A 153 -3.93 3.98 17.72
CA VAL A 153 -2.90 3.10 17.16
C VAL A 153 -2.08 2.43 18.27
N MET A 154 -1.64 3.20 19.27
CA MET A 154 -0.91 2.68 20.43
C MET A 154 -1.73 1.61 21.17
N ARG A 155 -3.04 1.83 21.34
CA ARG A 155 -3.93 0.85 21.99
C ARG A 155 -3.99 -0.47 21.21
N GLU A 156 -4.08 -0.41 19.88
CA GLU A 156 -4.08 -1.62 19.05
C GLU A 156 -2.74 -2.37 19.13
N LEU A 157 -1.61 -1.64 19.02
CA LEU A 157 -0.28 -2.24 19.12
C LEU A 157 -0.03 -2.89 20.48
N LEU A 158 -0.34 -2.20 21.58
CA LEU A 158 -0.18 -2.74 22.93
C LEU A 158 -1.13 -3.92 23.22
N GLY A 159 -2.31 -3.94 22.61
CA GLY A 159 -3.24 -5.07 22.73
C GLY A 159 -2.76 -6.35 22.03
N HIS A 160 -1.83 -6.23 21.08
CA HIS A 160 -1.26 -7.36 20.32
C HIS A 160 0.22 -7.62 20.65
N SER A 161 0.83 -6.83 21.54
CA SER A 161 2.21 -7.04 21.97
C SER A 161 2.32 -8.09 23.08
N SER A 162 3.44 -8.83 23.10
CA SER A 162 3.77 -9.74 24.19
C SER A 162 5.18 -9.44 24.69
N GLY A 163 5.28 -8.61 25.75
CA GLY A 163 6.55 -8.30 26.40
C GLY A 163 7.38 -7.18 25.77
N VAL A 164 6.77 -6.31 24.96
CA VAL A 164 7.47 -5.09 24.49
C VAL A 164 7.73 -4.15 25.67
N GLU A 165 8.98 -3.72 25.82
CA GLU A 165 9.36 -2.75 26.85
C GLU A 165 8.92 -1.33 26.44
N VAL A 166 8.27 -0.62 27.35
CA VAL A 166 7.94 0.79 27.19
C VAL A 166 8.96 1.62 27.96
N ASP A 167 9.70 2.48 27.26
CA ASP A 167 10.74 3.31 27.86
C ASP A 167 10.46 4.82 27.73
N ALA A 168 11.39 5.62 28.27
CA ALA A 168 11.27 7.07 28.28
C ALA A 168 11.24 7.70 26.88
N THR A 169 11.75 7.03 25.84
CA THR A 169 11.73 7.58 24.46
C THR A 169 10.31 7.67 23.94
N ILE A 170 9.48 6.65 24.19
CA ILE A 170 8.06 6.65 23.78
C ILE A 170 7.33 7.81 24.48
N LEU A 171 7.52 7.97 25.79
CA LEU A 171 6.87 9.03 26.57
C LEU A 171 7.31 10.43 26.16
N LYS A 172 8.59 10.61 25.83
CA LYS A 172 9.11 11.90 25.31
C LYS A 172 8.48 12.26 23.97
N THR A 173 8.32 11.30 23.07
CA THR A 173 7.65 11.56 21.78
C THR A 173 6.20 12.00 21.97
N VAL A 174 5.47 11.40 22.92
CA VAL A 174 4.12 11.84 23.28
C VAL A 174 4.12 13.30 23.75
N ALA A 175 5.03 13.64 24.67
CA ALA A 175 5.10 14.99 25.24
C ALA A 175 5.42 16.09 24.21
N ILE A 176 6.17 15.77 23.14
CA ILE A 176 6.47 16.72 22.05
C ILE A 176 5.22 17.01 21.21
N ASN A 177 4.29 16.06 21.10
CA ASN A 177 3.11 16.17 20.25
C ASN A 177 1.93 16.92 20.89
N GLU A 178 1.99 17.22 22.19
CA GLU A 178 0.97 18.01 22.90
C GLU A 178 1.21 19.54 22.83
N VAL A 179 2.22 19.99 22.08
CA VAL A 179 2.60 21.41 21.90
C VAL A 179 2.14 21.92 20.54
#